data_AF-A0A820L723-F1
#
_entry.id   AF-A0A820L723-F1
#
_cell.length_a   1.000
_cell.length_b   1.000
_cell.length_c   1.000
_cell.angle_alpha   90.00
_cell.angle_beta   90.00
_cell.angle_gamma   90.00
#
_symmetry.space_group_name_H-M   'P 1'
#
loop_
_entity.id
_entity.type
_entity.pdbx_description
1 polymer ?
#
loop_
_entity_poly.entity_id
_entity_poly.type
_entity_poly.pdbx_seq_one_letter_code
_entity_poly.pdbx_strand_id
1 'polypeptide(L)'
;MFTSFSTVSNFVVCPNNIRTQSVPRWVSPLVIKCRKHGTLDINDLYEPLPDCESATLTDKLEANWFAETKRNPDKPSLIRATLRTMRWRPFLIGLNLIPSELLNIVQPLLLILLMRFFEPCSTMPAWHAWLLAMSTILVAFCSSTIINYKIYLMDILALQMRVAYSGLIFRK
;
A
#
# COMPACT_ATOMS: atom_id res chain seq x y z
N MET A 1 -13.95 5.02 48.44
CA MET A 1 -13.12 5.87 47.56
C MET A 1 -11.97 4.98 47.10
N PHE A 2 -11.98 4.24 45.99
CA PHE A 2 -12.64 4.33 44.69
C PHE A 2 -13.15 2.95 44.26
N THR A 3 -14.35 2.91 43.67
CA THR A 3 -14.85 1.82 42.85
C THR A 3 -14.56 2.10 41.37
N SER A 4 -14.39 1.03 40.60
CA SER A 4 -14.56 0.93 39.13
C SER A 4 -13.36 1.28 38.24
N PHE A 5 -12.85 0.29 37.51
CA PHE A 5 -13.00 0.27 36.04
C PHE A 5 -13.00 -1.18 35.54
N SER A 6 -14.18 -1.62 35.18
CA SER A 6 -14.49 -2.86 34.48
C SER A 6 -13.97 -2.86 33.03
N THR A 7 -14.07 -4.04 32.42
CA THR A 7 -14.50 -4.27 31.01
C THR A 7 -13.40 -4.60 30.01
N VAL A 8 -13.19 -5.92 29.82
CA VAL A 8 -13.26 -6.62 28.54
C VAL A 8 -13.04 -5.75 27.29
N SER A 9 -11.84 -5.80 26.71
CA SER A 9 -11.59 -5.35 25.34
C SER A 9 -11.24 -6.56 24.47
N ASN A 10 -12.28 -7.19 23.91
CA ASN A 10 -12.15 -8.17 22.84
C ASN A 10 -11.81 -7.43 21.54
N PHE A 11 -10.57 -6.96 21.39
CA PHE A 11 -10.13 -6.38 20.12
C PHE A 11 -10.10 -7.46 19.05
N VAL A 12 -10.68 -7.16 17.89
CA VAL A 12 -10.61 -8.05 16.74
C VAL A 12 -9.19 -7.98 16.18
N VAL A 13 -8.43 -9.06 16.35
CA VAL A 13 -7.06 -9.17 15.85
C VAL A 13 -7.05 -9.04 14.32
N CYS A 14 -6.19 -8.17 13.79
CA CYS A 14 -5.95 -8.04 12.35
C CYS A 14 -5.62 -9.40 11.74
N PRO A 15 -6.29 -9.85 10.66
CA PRO A 15 -5.91 -11.09 9.99
C PRO A 15 -4.44 -11.03 9.53
N ASN A 16 -3.63 -12.01 9.92
CA ASN A 16 -2.17 -12.11 9.68
C ASN A 16 -1.74 -11.98 8.21
N ASN A 17 -2.68 -12.01 7.26
CA ASN A 17 -2.40 -12.05 5.83
C ASN A 17 -2.78 -10.77 5.05
N ILE A 18 -3.06 -9.65 5.72
CA ILE A 18 -3.46 -8.38 5.06
C ILE A 18 -2.45 -7.94 3.98
N ARG A 19 -1.16 -8.19 4.18
CA ARG A 19 -0.08 -7.75 3.27
C ARG A 19 -0.05 -8.51 1.93
N THR A 20 -0.58 -9.72 1.85
CA THR A 20 -0.54 -10.54 0.62
C THR A 20 -1.86 -10.53 -0.16
N GLN A 21 -2.91 -9.91 0.39
CA GLN A 21 -4.22 -9.89 -0.25
C GLN A 21 -4.25 -8.80 -1.33
N SER A 22 -4.32 -9.22 -2.59
CA SER A 22 -4.51 -8.32 -3.75
C SER A 22 -5.89 -7.65 -3.76
N VAL A 23 -6.88 -8.27 -3.11
CA VAL A 23 -8.23 -7.72 -2.93
C VAL A 23 -8.44 -7.45 -1.43
N PRO A 24 -8.84 -6.24 -1.01
CA PRO A 24 -9.04 -5.89 0.39
C PRO A 24 -10.31 -6.51 0.97
N ARG A 25 -10.37 -7.86 1.00
CA ARG A 25 -11.49 -8.64 1.53
C ARG A 25 -11.66 -8.44 3.05
N TRP A 26 -10.59 -8.05 3.73
CA TRP A 26 -10.61 -7.70 5.15
C TRP A 26 -11.45 -6.45 5.46
N VAL A 27 -11.67 -5.54 4.50
CA VAL A 27 -12.51 -4.34 4.67
C VAL A 27 -14.00 -4.68 4.55
N SER A 28 -14.34 -5.71 3.77
CA SER A 28 -15.72 -6.13 3.51
C SER A 28 -16.58 -6.33 4.78
N PRO A 29 -16.13 -7.05 5.84
CA PRO A 29 -16.93 -7.20 7.06
C PRO A 29 -17.21 -5.87 7.77
N LEU A 30 -16.25 -4.94 7.79
CA LEU A 30 -16.44 -3.60 8.38
C LEU A 30 -17.50 -2.79 7.61
N VAL A 31 -17.44 -2.81 6.28
CA VAL A 31 -18.41 -2.09 5.44
C VAL A 31 -19.81 -2.67 5.60
N ILE A 32 -19.93 -3.99 5.68
CA ILE A 32 -21.23 -4.65 5.91
C ILE A 32 -21.76 -4.28 7.30
N LYS A 33 -20.93 -4.25 8.33
CA LYS A 33 -21.32 -3.86 9.69
C LYS A 33 -21.75 -2.39 9.74
N CYS A 34 -20.98 -1.49 9.12
CA CYS A 34 -21.32 -0.08 8.95
C CYS A 34 -22.70 0.10 8.30
N ARG A 35 -22.92 -0.61 7.19
CA ARG A 35 -24.19 -0.55 6.43
C ARG A 35 -25.39 -1.04 7.25
N LYS A 36 -25.20 -2.02 8.14
CA LYS A 36 -26.27 -2.59 8.97
C LYS A 36 -26.60 -1.74 10.19
N HIS A 37 -25.59 -1.23 10.88
CA HIS A 37 -25.75 -0.57 12.18
C HIS A 37 -25.75 0.97 12.10
N GLY A 38 -25.34 1.56 10.98
CA GLY A 38 -25.33 3.02 10.77
C GLY A 38 -24.22 3.77 11.49
N THR A 39 -23.56 3.16 12.48
CA THR A 39 -22.40 3.71 13.19
C THR A 39 -21.33 2.64 13.38
N LEU A 40 -20.05 3.05 13.39
CA LEU A 40 -18.92 2.22 13.82
C LEU A 40 -18.45 2.71 15.18
N ASP A 41 -18.34 1.80 16.14
CA ASP A 41 -17.70 2.09 17.43
C ASP A 41 -16.19 1.83 17.37
N ILE A 42 -15.42 2.45 18.27
CA ILE A 42 -13.96 2.31 18.35
C ILE A 42 -13.57 0.86 18.67
N ASN A 43 -14.38 0.17 19.47
CA ASN A 43 -14.18 -1.22 19.85
C ASN A 43 -14.29 -2.20 18.66
N ASP A 44 -14.95 -1.78 17.57
CA ASP A 44 -15.12 -2.58 16.36
C ASP A 44 -13.96 -2.42 15.36
N LEU A 45 -13.06 -1.47 15.61
CA LEU A 45 -11.91 -1.22 14.76
C LEU A 45 -10.80 -2.24 15.02
N TYR A 46 -10.08 -2.60 13.96
CA TYR A 46 -8.92 -3.45 14.07
C TYR A 46 -7.79 -2.74 14.81
N GLU A 47 -7.06 -3.49 15.62
CA GLU A 47 -5.83 -3.00 16.23
C GLU A 47 -4.77 -2.71 15.14
N PRO A 48 -4.04 -1.59 15.24
CA PRO A 48 -2.98 -1.28 14.28
C PRO A 48 -1.94 -2.40 14.24
N LEU A 49 -1.44 -2.68 13.03
CA LEU A 49 -0.34 -3.62 12.86
C LEU A 49 0.85 -3.19 13.74
N PRO A 50 1.57 -4.12 14.39
CA PRO A 50 2.75 -3.80 15.20
C PRO A 50 3.85 -3.10 14.39
N ASP A 51 3.87 -3.35 13.06
CA ASP A 51 4.73 -2.67 12.09
C ASP A 51 4.37 -1.18 11.89
N CYS A 52 3.16 -0.75 12.26
CA CYS A 52 2.62 0.60 12.12
C CYS A 52 2.41 1.30 13.48
N GLU A 53 2.86 0.69 14.57
CA GLU A 53 2.74 1.26 15.90
C GLU A 53 3.63 2.52 16.05
N SER A 54 3.03 3.61 16.53
CA SER A 54 3.67 4.92 16.59
C SER A 54 4.90 4.97 17.48
N ALA A 55 4.85 4.33 18.66
CA ALA A 55 5.98 4.26 19.59
C ALA A 55 7.19 3.57 18.93
N THR A 56 6.98 2.35 18.44
CA THR A 56 8.00 1.55 17.77
C THR A 56 8.63 2.25 16.57
N LEU A 57 7.83 2.94 15.74
CA LEU A 57 8.32 3.70 14.58
C LEU A 57 9.13 4.94 14.99
N THR A 58 8.65 5.67 15.99
CA THR A 58 9.30 6.89 16.49
C THR A 58 10.63 6.55 17.15
N ASP A 59 10.68 5.54 18.02
CA ASP A 59 11.90 5.09 18.70
C ASP A 59 12.99 4.69 17.69
N LYS A 60 12.61 3.96 16.65
CA LYS A 60 13.55 3.55 15.58
C LYS A 60 14.07 4.75 14.80
N LEU A 61 13.22 5.73 14.49
CA LEU A 61 13.63 6.94 13.77
C LEU A 61 14.55 7.80 14.64
N GLU A 62 14.23 7.95 15.92
CA GLU A 62 14.99 8.71 16.91
C GLU A 62 16.38 8.11 17.14
N ALA A 63 16.48 6.78 17.31
CA ALA A 63 17.76 6.09 17.43
C ALA A 63 18.67 6.29 16.21
N ASN A 64 18.10 6.22 15.00
CA ASN A 64 18.84 6.46 13.75
C ASN A 64 19.21 7.94 13.58
N TRP A 65 18.36 8.86 14.04
CA TRP A 65 18.65 10.29 14.06
C TRP A 65 19.84 10.62 14.95
N PHE A 66 19.87 10.09 16.19
CA PHE A 66 21.02 10.26 17.09
C PHE A 66 22.31 9.64 16.56
N ALA A 67 22.21 8.51 15.84
CA ALA A 67 23.37 7.92 15.18
C ALA A 67 23.90 8.80 14.03
N GLU A 68 23.02 9.42 13.25
CA GLU A 68 23.41 10.30 12.15
C GLU A 68 23.99 11.63 12.66
N THR A 69 23.45 12.22 13.72
CA THR A 69 24.00 13.45 14.34
C THR A 69 25.39 13.21 14.93
N LYS A 70 25.66 12.03 15.50
CA LYS A 70 27.01 11.64 15.96
C LYS A 70 27.98 11.41 14.81
N ARG A 71 27.51 10.86 13.68
CA ARG A 71 28.35 10.48 12.54
C ARG A 71 28.70 11.66 11.63
N ASN A 72 27.76 12.60 11.45
CA ASN A 72 27.90 13.76 10.59
C ASN A 72 27.45 15.03 11.36
N PRO A 73 28.26 15.52 12.31
CA PRO A 73 27.90 16.68 13.13
C PRO A 73 27.74 17.96 12.30
N ASP A 74 28.50 18.12 11.21
CA ASP A 74 28.50 19.35 10.42
C ASP A 74 27.24 19.53 9.55
N LYS A 75 26.58 18.43 9.14
CA LYS A 75 25.38 18.47 8.29
C LYS A 75 24.50 17.22 8.43
N PRO A 76 23.80 17.05 9.56
CA PRO A 76 22.91 15.91 9.75
C PRO A 76 21.71 16.00 8.77
N SER A 77 21.42 14.89 8.08
CA SER A 77 20.30 14.81 7.13
C SER A 77 19.20 13.89 7.67
N LEU A 78 18.03 14.45 7.95
CA LEU A 78 16.88 13.70 8.45
C LEU A 78 16.41 12.65 7.44
N ILE A 79 16.42 12.99 6.15
CA ILE A 79 16.03 12.09 5.05
C ILE A 79 16.93 10.84 5.05
N ARG A 80 18.24 11.01 5.29
CA ARG A 80 19.18 9.89 5.35
C ARG A 80 18.93 8.98 6.55
N ALA A 81 18.59 9.55 7.71
CA ALA A 81 18.19 8.79 8.90
C ALA A 81 16.88 8.01 8.67
N THR A 82 15.88 8.63 8.02
CA THR A 82 14.61 7.97 7.66
C THR A 82 14.82 6.82 6.67
N LEU A 83 15.62 7.03 5.61
CA LEU A 83 15.97 5.96 4.66
C LEU A 83 16.66 4.79 5.35
N ARG A 84 17.52 5.06 6.34
CA ARG A 84 18.18 4.01 7.13
C ARG A 84 17.20 3.25 8.04
N THR A 85 16.22 3.96 8.60
CA THR A 85 15.16 3.39 9.45
C THR A 85 14.28 2.41 8.67
N MET A 86 13.89 2.77 7.45
CA MET A 86 13.05 1.94 6.58
C MET A 86 13.84 0.92 5.75
N ARG A 87 15.17 0.98 5.80
CA ARG A 87 16.12 0.09 5.11
C ARG A 87 15.78 -0.03 3.62
N TRP A 88 15.67 -1.26 3.11
CA TRP A 88 15.45 -1.58 1.70
C TRP A 88 13.98 -1.56 1.27
N ARG A 89 13.02 -1.35 2.19
CA ARG A 89 11.58 -1.39 1.88
C ARG A 89 11.19 -0.41 0.76
N PRO A 90 11.48 0.91 0.83
CA PRO A 90 11.14 1.84 -0.25
C PRO A 90 11.83 1.51 -1.57
N PHE A 91 13.07 1.02 -1.52
CA PHE A 91 13.81 0.63 -2.71
C PHE A 91 13.18 -0.58 -3.42
N LEU A 92 12.79 -1.61 -2.67
CA LEU A 92 12.12 -2.79 -3.22
C LEU A 92 10.76 -2.43 -3.82
N ILE A 93 10.01 -1.53 -3.20
CA ILE A 93 8.73 -1.03 -3.72
C ILE A 93 8.95 -0.29 -5.05
N GLY A 94 9.94 0.60 -5.09
CA GLY A 94 10.32 1.33 -6.30
C GLY A 94 10.84 0.43 -7.42
N LEU A 95 11.57 -0.65 -7.10
CA LEU A 95 12.05 -1.61 -8.10
C LEU A 95 10.89 -2.37 -8.76
N ASN A 96 9.88 -2.78 -7.99
CA ASN A 96 8.68 -3.43 -8.51
C ASN A 96 7.80 -2.48 -9.35
N LEU A 97 8.02 -1.18 -9.26
CA LEU A 97 7.26 -0.17 -10.00
C LEU A 97 7.59 -0.15 -11.50
N ILE A 98 8.88 -0.30 -11.84
CA ILE A 98 9.39 -0.18 -13.21
C ILE A 98 8.67 -1.11 -14.20
N PRO A 99 8.53 -2.44 -13.95
CA PRO A 99 7.83 -3.31 -14.89
C PRO A 99 6.32 -3.02 -14.97
N SER A 100 5.71 -2.51 -13.90
CA SER A 100 4.28 -2.18 -13.90
C SER A 100 3.95 -0.97 -14.79
N GLU A 101 4.85 0.00 -14.89
CA GLU A 101 4.72 1.14 -15.80
C GLU A 101 4.77 0.68 -17.27
N LEU A 102 5.63 -0.29 -17.60
CA LEU A 102 5.69 -0.85 -18.95
C LEU A 102 4.37 -1.53 -19.34
N LEU A 103 3.75 -2.28 -18.44
CA LEU A 103 2.43 -2.90 -18.70
C LEU A 103 1.33 -1.86 -18.95
N ASN A 104 1.40 -0.71 -18.27
CA ASN A 104 0.46 0.39 -18.49
C ASN A 104 0.61 1.03 -19.88
N ILE A 105 1.81 1.00 -20.46
CA ILE A 105 2.06 1.48 -21.83
C ILE A 105 1.65 0.43 -22.87
N VAL A 106 1.84 -0.86 -22.58
CA VAL A 106 1.50 -1.97 -23.49
C VAL A 106 -0.01 -2.12 -23.66
N GLN A 107 -0.79 -1.87 -22.61
CA GLN A 107 -2.25 -1.98 -22.64
C GLN A 107 -2.93 -1.13 -23.76
N PRO A 108 -2.68 0.19 -23.91
CA PRO A 108 -3.25 0.98 -25.01
C PRO A 108 -2.69 0.61 -26.38
N LEU A 109 -1.44 0.12 -26.47
CA LEU A 109 -0.87 -0.36 -27.73
C LEU A 109 -1.61 -1.59 -28.27
N LEU A 110 -1.95 -2.54 -27.40
CA LEU A 110 -2.79 -3.70 -27.75
C LEU A 110 -4.17 -3.26 -28.23
N LEU A 111 -4.76 -2.26 -27.57
CA LEU A 111 -6.06 -1.71 -27.97
C LEU A 111 -6.00 -1.06 -29.36
N ILE A 112 -4.93 -0.32 -29.67
CA ILE A 112 -4.72 0.29 -31.00
C ILE A 112 -4.58 -0.81 -32.07
N LEU A 113 -3.85 -1.88 -31.78
CA LEU A 113 -3.70 -3.01 -32.70
C LEU A 113 -5.02 -3.71 -32.97
N LEU A 114 -5.85 -3.88 -31.93
CA LEU A 114 -7.20 -4.41 -32.05
C LEU A 114 -8.09 -3.48 -32.89
N MET A 115 -8.01 -2.17 -32.70
CA MET A 115 -8.78 -1.20 -33.49
C MET A 115 -8.42 -1.26 -34.98
N ARG A 116 -7.13 -1.39 -35.32
CA ARG A 116 -6.65 -1.53 -36.71
C ARG A 116 -7.17 -2.80 -37.41
N PHE A 117 -7.47 -3.86 -36.65
CA PHE A 117 -8.06 -5.07 -37.23
C PHE A 117 -9.46 -4.82 -37.81
N PHE A 118 -10.22 -3.89 -37.23
CA PHE A 118 -11.58 -3.56 -37.69
C PHE A 118 -11.62 -2.68 -38.95
N GLU A 119 -10.46 -2.27 -39.48
CA GLU A 119 -10.39 -1.43 -40.67
C GLU A 119 -10.64 -2.26 -41.95
N PRO A 120 -11.41 -1.76 -42.95
CA PRO A 120 -11.93 -2.56 -44.06
C PRO A 120 -10.88 -3.23 -44.97
N CYS A 121 -9.59 -2.86 -44.85
CA CYS A 121 -8.47 -3.38 -45.65
C CYS A 121 -7.63 -4.44 -44.91
N SER A 122 -8.05 -4.92 -43.74
CA SER A 122 -7.27 -5.87 -42.94
C SER A 122 -7.33 -7.30 -43.51
N THR A 123 -6.18 -7.85 -43.90
CA THR A 123 -6.03 -9.24 -44.39
C THR A 123 -5.81 -10.25 -43.26
N MET A 124 -6.03 -9.85 -42.00
CA MET A 124 -5.72 -10.71 -40.84
C MET A 124 -6.80 -11.76 -40.59
N PRO A 125 -6.43 -13.00 -40.23
CA PRO A 125 -7.39 -14.08 -40.00
C PRO A 125 -8.13 -13.90 -38.67
N ALA A 126 -9.39 -14.34 -38.62
CA ALA A 126 -10.30 -14.11 -37.48
C ALA A 126 -9.76 -14.60 -36.12
N TRP A 127 -8.96 -15.68 -36.10
CA TRP A 127 -8.39 -16.22 -34.86
C TRP A 127 -7.39 -15.26 -34.17
N HIS A 128 -6.67 -14.44 -34.95
CA HIS A 128 -5.76 -13.43 -34.40
C HIS A 128 -6.53 -12.35 -33.63
N ALA A 129 -7.70 -11.94 -34.13
CA ALA A 129 -8.53 -10.93 -33.46
C ALA A 129 -9.04 -11.41 -32.10
N TRP A 130 -9.49 -12.67 -32.02
CA TRP A 130 -9.91 -13.27 -30.74
C TRP A 130 -8.76 -13.31 -29.73
N LEU A 131 -7.55 -13.69 -30.16
CA LEU A 131 -6.37 -13.68 -29.28
C LEU A 131 -6.01 -12.27 -28.80
N LEU A 132 -6.04 -11.28 -29.69
CA LEU A 132 -5.76 -9.87 -29.33
C LEU A 132 -6.80 -9.33 -28.34
N ALA A 133 -8.09 -9.61 -28.56
CA ALA A 133 -9.16 -9.21 -27.66
C ALA A 133 -8.99 -9.84 -26.25
N MET A 134 -8.77 -11.16 -26.19
CA MET A 134 -8.55 -11.87 -24.92
C MET A 134 -7.30 -11.37 -24.19
N SER A 135 -6.20 -11.16 -24.92
CA SER A 135 -4.97 -10.60 -24.36
C SER A 135 -5.18 -9.19 -23.79
N THR A 136 -5.96 -8.35 -24.47
CA THR A 136 -6.24 -6.97 -24.03
C THR A 136 -7.02 -6.98 -22.72
N ILE A 137 -8.04 -7.84 -22.60
CA ILE A 137 -8.84 -7.98 -21.36
C ILE A 137 -7.96 -8.50 -20.20
N LEU A 138 -7.14 -9.52 -20.46
CA LEU A 138 -6.26 -10.09 -19.45
C LEU A 138 -5.23 -9.08 -18.95
N VAL A 139 -4.56 -8.36 -19.86
CA VAL A 139 -3.60 -7.31 -19.51
C VAL A 139 -4.26 -6.19 -18.72
N ALA A 140 -5.48 -5.78 -19.09
CA ALA A 140 -6.22 -4.76 -18.36
C ALA A 140 -6.53 -5.17 -16.91
N PHE A 141 -6.99 -6.41 -16.72
CA PHE A 141 -7.28 -6.95 -15.38
C PHE A 141 -6.02 -7.05 -14.51
N CYS A 142 -4.92 -7.56 -15.08
CA CYS A 142 -3.63 -7.64 -14.41
C CYS A 142 -3.09 -6.25 -14.03
N SER A 143 -3.10 -5.30 -14.98
CA SER A 143 -2.63 -3.93 -14.74
C SER A 143 -3.40 -3.27 -13.61
N SER A 144 -4.73 -3.36 -13.64
CA SER A 144 -5.60 -2.80 -12.59
C SER A 144 -5.27 -3.38 -11.20
N THR A 145 -5.09 -4.69 -11.09
CA THR A 145 -4.75 -5.33 -9.81
C THR A 145 -3.39 -4.86 -9.29
N ILE A 146 -2.39 -4.76 -10.16
CA ILE A 146 -1.04 -4.31 -9.80
C ILE A 146 -1.05 -2.85 -9.33
N ILE A 147 -1.79 -1.96 -10.00
CA ILE A 147 -1.90 -0.55 -9.61
C ILE A 147 -2.51 -0.41 -8.22
N ASN A 148 -3.59 -1.14 -7.93
CA ASN A 148 -4.24 -1.09 -6.62
C ASN A 148 -3.29 -1.58 -5.51
N TYR A 149 -2.58 -2.68 -5.75
CA TYR A 149 -1.58 -3.20 -4.81
C TYR A 149 -0.44 -2.20 -4.57
N LYS A 150 0.05 -1.54 -5.63
CA LYS A 150 1.07 -0.49 -5.56
C LYS A 150 0.62 0.68 -4.68
N ILE A 151 -0.56 1.22 -4.97
CA ILE A 151 -1.10 2.39 -4.25
C ILE A 151 -1.20 2.06 -2.76
N TYR A 152 -1.76 0.90 -2.44
CA TYR A 152 -1.88 0.41 -1.07
C TYR A 152 -0.52 0.36 -0.33
N LEU A 153 0.52 -0.19 -0.98
CA LEU A 153 1.84 -0.31 -0.39
C LEU A 153 2.52 1.06 -0.19
N MET A 154 2.32 1.98 -1.13
CA MET A 154 2.80 3.36 -1.03
C MET A 154 2.09 4.14 0.09
N ASP A 155 0.78 3.95 0.24
CA ASP A 155 -0.01 4.62 1.28
C ASP A 155 0.39 4.15 2.68
N ILE A 156 0.65 2.85 2.87
CA ILE A 156 1.18 2.33 4.15
C ILE A 156 2.54 2.96 4.46
N LEU A 157 3.43 3.02 3.47
CA LEU A 157 4.76 3.60 3.66
C LEU A 157 4.65 5.10 4.02
N ALA A 158 3.78 5.83 3.33
CA ALA A 158 3.51 7.24 3.62
C ALA A 158 2.93 7.43 5.02
N LEU A 159 2.00 6.56 5.44
CA LEU A 159 1.44 6.57 6.79
C LEU A 159 2.52 6.33 7.85
N GLN A 160 3.37 5.33 7.65
CA GLN A 160 4.50 5.04 8.55
C GLN A 160 5.44 6.26 8.69
N MET A 161 5.76 6.92 7.57
CA MET A 161 6.58 8.13 7.61
C MET A 161 5.89 9.26 8.38
N ARG A 162 4.61 9.54 8.10
CA ARG A 162 3.85 10.59 8.78
C ARG A 162 3.80 10.37 10.28
N VAL A 163 3.48 9.15 10.72
CA VAL A 163 3.41 8.78 12.14
C VAL A 163 4.77 8.94 12.82
N ALA A 164 5.86 8.48 12.19
CA ALA A 164 7.20 8.61 12.74
C ALA A 164 7.65 10.08 12.88
N TYR A 165 7.36 10.93 11.88
CA TYR A 165 7.69 12.35 11.96
C TYR A 165 6.87 13.09 13.01
N SER A 166 5.55 12.82 13.09
CA SER A 166 4.70 13.42 14.12
C SER A 166 5.15 13.05 15.53
N GLY A 167 5.54 11.78 15.76
CA GLY A 167 6.10 11.35 17.04
C GLY A 167 7.43 12.01 17.36
N LEU A 168 8.32 12.16 16.37
CA LEU A 168 9.62 12.81 16.54
C LEU A 168 9.49 14.31 16.88
N ILE A 169 8.55 15.02 16.23
CA ILE A 169 8.28 16.43 16.52
C ILE A 169 7.72 16.59 17.93
N PHE A 170 6.84 15.69 18.38
CA PHE A 170 6.22 15.78 19.70
C PHE A 170 7.22 15.55 20.85
N ARG A 171 8.26 14.73 20.63
CA ARG A 171 9.30 14.43 21.63
C ARG A 171 10.39 15.49 21.73
N LYS A 172 10.43 16.43 20.80
CA LYS A 172 11.43 17.49 20.74
C LYS A 172 10.90 18.78 21.34
#